data_AF-A0A0F8ZNY5-F1
#
_entry.id   AF-A0A0F8ZNY5-F1
#
_cell.length_a   1.000
_cell.length_b   1.000
_cell.length_c   1.000
_cell.angle_alpha   90.00
_cell.angle_beta   90.00
_cell.angle_gamma   90.00
#
_symmetry.space_group_name_H-M   'P 1'
#
loop_
_entity.id
_entity.type
_entity.pdbx_description
1 polymer ?
#
loop_
_entity_poly.entity_id
_entity_poly.type
_entity_poly.pdbx_seq_one_letter_code
_entity_poly.pdbx_strand_id
1 'polypeptide(L)'
;MFFVRQGTLIGAKDFLLKDVAGVSESELIAGVLKMFYAKDIEVPPEVLVSVLPEDAETIADWLSERGRKVRLRAPQRGKKRELVQMATDNAQTGYESRKGGREETERILEELAGRLGLD
;
A
#
# COMPACT_ATOMS: atom_id res chain seq x y z
N MET A 1 -3.72 -0.94 -0.18
CA MET A 1 -4.59 -0.35 0.86
C MET A 1 -6.03 -0.71 0.56
N PHE A 2 -6.77 -1.17 1.57
CA PHE A 2 -8.18 -1.56 1.43
C PHE A 2 -9.06 -0.62 2.24
N PHE A 3 -10.23 -0.30 1.70
CA PHE A 3 -11.24 0.52 2.36
C PHE A 3 -12.37 -0.38 2.82
N VAL A 4 -12.60 -0.44 4.13
CA VAL A 4 -13.66 -1.26 4.73
C VAL A 4 -14.62 -0.37 5.50
N ARG A 5 -15.92 -0.45 5.17
CA ARG A 5 -16.99 0.26 5.88
C ARG A 5 -18.02 -0.75 6.36
N GLN A 6 -18.26 -0.79 7.67
CA GLN A 6 -19.19 -1.74 8.31
C GLN A 6 -18.90 -3.22 7.99
N GLY A 7 -17.61 -3.58 7.82
CA GLY A 7 -17.19 -4.96 7.50
C GLY A 7 -17.23 -5.30 6.01
N THR A 8 -17.77 -4.41 5.17
CA THR A 8 -17.78 -4.59 3.71
C THR A 8 -16.60 -3.88 3.08
N LEU A 9 -15.90 -4.57 2.19
CA LEU A 9 -14.86 -3.98 1.36
C LEU A 9 -15.50 -3.06 0.30
N ILE A 10 -15.20 -1.76 0.36
CA ILE A 10 -15.74 -0.76 -0.56
C ILE A 10 -14.72 -0.28 -1.59
N GLY A 11 -13.45 -0.71 -1.49
CA GLY A 11 -12.44 -0.42 -2.49
C GLY A 11 -11.04 -0.92 -2.13
N ALA A 12 -10.16 -0.92 -3.13
CA ALA A 12 -8.75 -1.25 -2.99
C ALA A 12 -7.91 -0.26 -3.80
N LYS A 13 -6.73 0.09 -3.29
CA LYS A 13 -5.77 0.93 -4.00
C LYS A 13 -4.35 0.45 -3.77
N ASP A 14 -3.62 0.32 -4.87
CA ASP A 14 -2.23 -0.09 -4.87
C ASP A 14 -1.31 1.12 -4.99
N PHE A 15 -0.10 0.99 -4.42
CA PHE A 15 0.96 1.98 -4.54
C PHE A 15 2.20 1.27 -5.05
N LEU A 16 2.83 1.85 -6.07
CA LEU A 16 4.14 1.42 -6.52
C LEU A 16 5.17 2.40 -5.97
N LEU A 17 5.96 1.94 -5.02
CA LEU A 17 7.10 2.67 -4.50
C LEU A 17 8.33 2.27 -5.33
N LYS A 18 9.04 3.27 -5.85
CA LYS A 18 10.33 3.07 -6.52
C LYS A 18 11.45 3.36 -5.51
N ASP A 19 12.61 2.76 -5.73
CA ASP A 19 13.85 3.08 -4.99
C ASP A 19 13.72 2.91 -3.47
N VAL A 20 13.12 1.80 -3.03
CA VAL A 20 12.92 1.46 -1.61
C VAL A 20 14.13 0.77 -0.97
N ALA A 21 15.25 0.66 -1.68
CA ALA A 21 16.44 -0.03 -1.20
C ALA A 21 17.02 0.71 0.03
N GLY A 22 17.18 -0.02 1.14
CA GLY A 22 17.71 0.52 2.39
C GLY A 22 16.68 1.28 3.24
N VAL A 23 15.42 1.37 2.81
CA VAL A 23 14.32 1.98 3.57
C VAL A 23 13.64 0.93 4.44
N SER A 24 13.41 1.24 5.71
CA SER A 24 12.72 0.34 6.63
C SER A 24 11.22 0.22 6.33
N GLU A 25 10.58 -0.89 6.71
CA GLU A 25 9.12 -1.05 6.54
C GLU A 25 8.34 0.06 7.27
N SER A 26 8.84 0.48 8.43
CA SER A 26 8.30 1.61 9.22
C SER A 26 8.24 2.91 8.41
N GLU A 27 9.35 3.27 7.76
CA GLU A 27 9.46 4.46 6.91
C GLU A 27 8.61 4.35 5.64
N LEU A 28 8.55 3.15 5.04
CA LEU A 28 7.70 2.91 3.87
C LEU A 28 6.22 3.13 4.20
N ILE A 29 5.75 2.64 5.35
CA ILE A 29 4.37 2.88 5.79
C ILE A 29 4.12 4.35 6.05
N ALA A 30 5.04 5.05 6.73
CA ALA A 30 4.92 6.49 6.94
C ALA A 30 4.76 7.24 5.61
N GLY A 31 5.61 6.93 4.64
CA GLY A 31 5.58 7.53 3.30
C GLY A 31 4.27 7.26 2.56
N VAL A 32 3.79 6.01 2.58
CA VAL A 32 2.52 5.63 1.94
C VAL A 32 1.34 6.34 2.58
N LEU A 33 1.28 6.43 3.91
CA LEU A 33 0.21 7.13 4.63
C LEU A 33 0.18 8.62 4.25
N LYS A 34 1.34 9.29 4.29
CA LYS A 34 1.48 10.70 3.91
C LYS A 34 1.08 10.92 2.46
N MET A 35 1.61 10.12 1.53
CA MET A 35 1.30 10.23 0.10
C MET A 35 -0.19 9.98 -0.19
N PHE A 36 -0.81 9.00 0.46
CA PHE A 36 -2.20 8.66 0.22
C PHE A 36 -3.16 9.72 0.77
N TYR A 37 -2.98 10.09 2.03
CA TYR A 37 -3.84 11.06 2.72
C TYR A 37 -3.48 12.52 2.45
N ALA A 38 -2.40 12.81 1.71
CA ALA A 38 -2.12 14.16 1.22
C ALA A 38 -3.22 14.66 0.27
N LYS A 39 -3.88 13.74 -0.45
CA LYS A 39 -5.02 14.03 -1.33
C LYS A 39 -6.27 14.34 -0.50
N ASP A 40 -7.24 15.04 -1.09
CA ASP A 40 -8.50 15.38 -0.43
C ASP A 40 -9.43 14.14 -0.39
N ILE A 41 -9.09 13.21 0.50
CA ILE A 41 -9.78 11.93 0.71
C ILE A 41 -10.26 11.88 2.17
N GLU A 42 -11.46 11.34 2.38
CA GLU A 42 -12.02 11.19 3.72
C GLU A 42 -11.11 10.33 4.61
N VAL A 43 -10.76 10.86 5.79
CA VAL A 43 -9.90 10.20 6.76
C VAL A 43 -10.74 9.36 7.74
N PRO A 44 -10.50 8.04 7.85
CA PRO A 44 -11.24 7.19 8.77
C PRO A 44 -10.78 7.44 10.23
N PRO A 45 -11.63 7.15 11.24
CA PRO A 45 -11.27 7.29 12.64
C PRO A 45 -10.21 6.28 13.12
N GLU A 46 -9.91 5.26 12.33
CA GLU A 46 -8.91 4.25 12.63
C GLU A 46 -8.25 3.78 11.33
N VAL A 47 -6.92 3.67 11.36
CA VAL A 47 -6.09 3.17 10.26
C VAL A 47 -5.29 1.99 10.79
N LEU A 48 -5.36 0.86 10.09
CA LEU A 48 -4.61 -0.35 10.43
C LEU A 48 -3.40 -0.49 9.52
N VAL A 49 -2.26 -0.83 10.11
CA VAL A 49 -0.96 -0.99 9.42
C VAL A 49 -0.29 -2.31 9.82
N SER A 50 0.61 -2.84 8.99
CA SER A 50 1.39 -4.04 9.31
C SER A 50 2.41 -3.77 10.42
N VAL A 51 3.09 -2.63 10.34
CA VAL A 51 3.99 -2.11 11.37
C VAL A 51 3.65 -0.66 11.69
N LEU A 52 3.84 -0.25 12.95
CA LEU A 52 3.69 1.15 13.32
C LEU A 52 4.92 1.95 12.87
N PRO A 53 4.73 3.09 12.20
CA PRO A 53 5.81 4.04 11.96
C PRO A 53 6.42 4.54 13.27
N GLU A 54 7.69 4.95 13.23
CA GLU A 54 8.33 5.61 14.38
C GLU A 54 7.64 6.94 14.72
N ASP A 55 7.18 7.67 13.70
CA ASP A 55 6.44 8.94 13.82
C ASP A 55 4.91 8.74 13.87
N ALA A 56 4.44 7.57 14.35
CA ALA A 56 3.02 7.21 14.36
C ALA A 56 2.11 8.24 15.07
N GLU A 57 2.57 8.85 16.16
CA GLU A 57 1.80 9.89 16.87
C GLU A 57 1.64 11.15 16.00
N THR A 58 2.74 11.65 15.42
CA THR A 58 2.72 12.80 14.51
C THR A 58 1.84 12.55 13.29
N ILE A 59 1.89 11.35 12.71
CA ILE A 59 1.01 10.98 11.59
C ILE A 59 -0.45 10.95 12.04
N ALA A 60 -0.76 10.37 13.21
CA ALA A 60 -2.12 10.30 13.72
C ALA A 60 -2.69 11.70 14.02
N ASP A 61 -1.88 12.60 14.55
CA ASP A 61 -2.27 13.99 14.82
C ASP A 61 -2.54 14.75 13.52
N TRP A 62 -1.62 14.67 12.55
CA TRP A 62 -1.80 15.26 11.22
C TRP A 62 -3.06 14.77 10.51
N LEU A 63 -3.36 13.48 10.60
CA LEU A 63 -4.60 12.90 10.06
C LEU A 63 -5.84 13.38 10.82
N SER A 64 -5.72 13.61 12.14
CA SER A 64 -6.81 14.07 12.99
C SER A 64 -7.20 15.52 12.74
N GLU A 65 -6.25 16.37 12.33
CA GLU A 65 -6.52 17.78 11.94
C GLU A 65 -7.50 17.89 10.76
N ARG A 66 -7.59 16.85 9.93
CA ARG A 66 -8.47 16.79 8.76
C ARG A 66 -9.87 16.23 9.07
N GLY A 67 -10.21 16.05 10.34
CA GLY A 67 -11.56 15.65 10.73
C GLY A 67 -11.68 15.27 12.20
N ARG A 68 -11.76 13.96 12.47
CA ARG A 68 -11.95 13.39 13.82
C ARG A 68 -10.68 12.71 14.27
N LYS A 69 -10.53 12.55 15.60
CA LYS A 69 -9.40 11.83 16.19
C LYS A 69 -9.18 10.47 15.51
N VAL A 70 -8.01 10.32 14.90
CA VAL A 70 -7.56 9.12 14.19
C VAL A 70 -6.70 8.28 15.12
N ARG A 71 -6.90 6.96 15.08
CA ARG A 71 -6.02 6.00 15.74
C ARG A 71 -5.25 5.19 14.70
N LEU A 72 -3.92 5.30 14.73
CA LEU A 72 -3.05 4.41 13.97
C LEU A 72 -2.73 3.16 14.81
N ARG A 73 -2.93 1.96 14.26
CA ARG A 73 -2.75 0.70 14.99
C ARG A 73 -2.10 -0.38 14.14
N ALA A 74 -1.12 -1.08 14.72
CA ALA A 74 -0.64 -2.38 14.21
C ALA A 74 -1.22 -3.52 15.07
N PRO A 75 -2.39 -4.08 14.69
CA PRO A 75 -3.02 -5.15 15.46
C PRO A 75 -2.14 -6.41 15.43
N GLN A 76 -1.97 -7.06 16.59
CA GLN A 76 -1.12 -8.26 16.72
C GLN A 76 -1.92 -9.57 16.76
N ARG A 77 -3.23 -9.52 17.01
CA ARG A 77 -4.11 -10.69 17.13
C ARG A 77 -5.58 -10.35 16.83
N GLY A 78 -6.38 -11.38 16.54
CA GLY A 78 -7.82 -11.29 16.28
C GLY A 78 -8.19 -10.72 14.91
N LYS A 79 -9.48 -10.44 14.69
CA LYS A 79 -10.05 -10.04 13.38
C LYS A 79 -9.33 -8.88 12.69
N LYS A 80 -8.85 -7.87 13.44
CA LYS A 80 -8.11 -6.74 12.85
C LYS A 80 -6.74 -7.17 12.30
N ARG A 81 -6.08 -8.13 12.93
CA ARG A 81 -4.82 -8.72 12.41
C ARG A 81 -5.08 -9.54 11.15
N GLU A 82 -6.20 -10.26 11.09
CA GLU A 82 -6.63 -10.99 9.89
C GLU A 82 -6.88 -10.05 8.71
N LEU A 83 -7.51 -8.88 8.95
CA LEU A 83 -7.68 -7.85 7.92
C LEU A 83 -6.35 -7.31 7.40
N VAL A 84 -5.40 -7.05 8.31
CA VAL A 84 -4.05 -6.63 7.91
C VAL A 84 -3.34 -7.74 7.14
N GLN A 85 -3.48 -9.01 7.55
CA GLN A 85 -2.88 -10.14 6.83
C GLN A 85 -3.43 -10.26 5.41
N MET A 86 -4.76 -10.21 5.27
CA MET A 86 -5.41 -10.24 3.96
C MET A 86 -4.95 -9.07 3.08
N ALA A 87 -4.77 -7.88 3.67
CA ALA A 87 -4.23 -6.74 2.94
C ALA A 87 -2.78 -6.97 2.47
N THR A 88 -1.95 -7.60 3.29
CA THR A 88 -0.57 -7.98 2.94
C THR A 88 -0.54 -9.05 1.85
N ASP A 89 -1.34 -10.11 1.97
CA ASP A 89 -1.40 -11.20 0.99
C ASP A 89 -1.88 -10.68 -0.37
N ASN A 90 -2.85 -9.78 -0.37
CA ASN A 90 -3.31 -9.11 -1.58
C ASN A 90 -2.23 -8.20 -2.19
N ALA A 91 -1.45 -7.50 -1.35
CA ALA A 91 -0.34 -6.67 -1.84
C ALA A 91 0.75 -7.54 -2.50
N GLN A 92 1.07 -8.69 -1.91
CA GLN A 92 2.01 -9.66 -2.47
C GLN A 92 1.50 -10.21 -3.81
N THR A 93 0.24 -10.65 -3.85
CA THR A 93 -0.38 -11.20 -5.07
C THR A 93 -0.41 -10.14 -6.17
N GLY A 94 -0.80 -8.90 -5.84
CA GLY A 94 -0.81 -7.79 -6.80
C GLY A 94 0.57 -7.42 -7.32
N TYR A 95 1.62 -7.56 -6.51
CA TYR A 95 3.00 -7.39 -6.94
C TYR A 95 3.43 -8.48 -7.91
N GLU A 96 3.18 -9.75 -7.59
CA GLU A 96 3.54 -10.91 -8.42
C GLU A 96 2.85 -10.85 -9.80
N SER A 97 1.55 -10.55 -9.84
CA SER A 97 0.81 -10.41 -11.10
C SER A 97 1.39 -9.30 -12.00
N ARG A 98 1.81 -8.16 -11.42
CA ARG A 98 2.42 -7.06 -12.20
C ARG A 98 3.83 -7.41 -12.67
N LYS A 99 4.62 -8.08 -11.84
CA LYS A 99 5.97 -8.54 -12.21
C LYS A 99 5.90 -9.52 -13.39
N GLY A 100 5.00 -10.50 -13.32
CA GLY A 100 4.79 -11.45 -14.42
C GLY A 100 4.37 -10.76 -15.73
N GLY A 101 3.42 -9.82 -15.66
CA GLY A 101 3.00 -9.07 -16.85
C GLY A 101 4.10 -8.21 -17.48
N ARG A 102 5.02 -7.68 -16.66
CA ARG A 102 6.18 -6.92 -17.14
C ARG A 102 7.19 -7.83 -17.86
N GLU A 103 7.53 -8.97 -17.27
CA GLU A 103 8.45 -9.95 -17.88
C GLU A 103 7.91 -10.47 -19.22
N GLU A 104 6.60 -10.68 -19.32
CA GLU A 104 5.95 -11.10 -20.57
C GLU A 104 5.96 -10.00 -21.63
N THR A 105 5.73 -8.75 -21.23
CA THR A 105 5.81 -7.60 -22.15
C THR A 105 7.24 -7.42 -22.67
N GLU A 106 8.26 -7.54 -21.81
CA GLU A 106 9.67 -7.46 -22.20
C GLU A 106 10.04 -8.57 -23.20
N ARG A 107 9.61 -9.82 -22.98
CA ARG A 107 9.81 -10.92 -23.95
C ARG A 107 9.18 -10.67 -25.31
N ILE A 108 7.95 -10.16 -25.34
CA ILE A 108 7.25 -9.87 -26.60
C ILE A 108 7.96 -8.76 -27.38
N LEU A 109 8.45 -7.73 -26.67
CA LEU A 109 9.21 -6.64 -27.29
C LEU A 109 10.56 -7.13 -27.86
N GLU A 110 11.26 -8.03 -27.15
CA GLU A 110 12.48 -8.67 -27.66
C GLU A 110 12.20 -9.52 -28.91
N GLU A 111 11.12 -10.31 -28.91
CA GLU A 111 10.73 -11.11 -30.08
C GLU A 111 10.37 -10.23 -31.29
N LEU A 112 9.67 -9.11 -31.06
CA LEU A 112 9.35 -8.14 -32.10
C LEU A 112 10.59 -7.42 -32.64
N ALA A 113 11.51 -6.99 -31.77
CA ALA A 113 12.76 -6.35 -32.17
C ALA A 113 13.61 -7.26 -33.05
N GLY A 114 13.75 -8.54 -32.67
CA GLY A 114 14.45 -9.55 -33.47
C GLY A 114 13.80 -9.81 -34.83
N ARG A 115 12.47 -9.73 -34.93
CA ARG A 115 11.75 -9.86 -36.22
C ARG A 115 11.85 -8.61 -37.10
N LEU A 116 12.05 -7.44 -36.50
CA LEU A 116 12.16 -6.16 -37.20
C LEU A 116 13.61 -5.78 -37.52
N GLY A 117 14.59 -6.57 -37.07
CA GLY A 117 16.02 -6.36 -37.34
C GLY A 117 16.59 -5.12 -36.65
N LEU A 118 16.05 -4.76 -35.48
CA LEU A 118 16.51 -3.65 -34.65
C LEU A 118 17.34 -4.21 -33.49
N ASP A 119 18.58 -4.60 -33.77
CA ASP A 119 19.61 -4.95 -32.75
C ASP A 119 20.62 -3.80 -32.60
#